data_AF-A0A6M0AQM0-F1
#
_entry.id   AF-A0A6M0AQM0-F1
#
_cell.length_a   1.000
_cell.length_b   1.000
_cell.length_c   1.000
_cell.angle_alpha   90.00
_cell.angle_beta   90.00
_cell.angle_gamma   90.00
#
_symmetry.space_group_name_H-M   'P 1'
#
loop_
_entity.id
_entity.type
_entity.pdbx_description
1 polymer ?
#
loop_
_entity_poly.entity_id
_entity_poly.type
_entity_poly.pdbx_seq_one_letter_code
_entity_poly.pdbx_strand_id
1 'polypeptide(L)'
;MSIFQMAAMLPGNGINERLCLALFTLAIAAGNRGFLAIGDWLTSYREELIELFHPPKGRLPSYSTIRRVLINLDYQQYSAALARFFGIEPKPGETKAIDGLVLRGSYQRSW
;
A
#
# COMPACT_ATOMS: atom_id res chain seq x y z
N MET A 1 -16.90 -5.26 -3.39
CA MET A 1 -15.57 -4.86 -3.91
C MET A 1 -14.52 -5.56 -3.05
N SER A 2 -13.70 -6.44 -3.63
CA SER A 2 -12.85 -7.38 -2.85
C SER A 2 -11.38 -6.95 -2.85
N ILE A 3 -10.62 -7.33 -1.80
CA ILE A 3 -9.19 -7.06 -1.67
C ILE A 3 -8.35 -7.69 -2.80
N PHE A 4 -8.88 -8.72 -3.46
CA PHE A 4 -8.31 -9.30 -4.67
C PHE A 4 -8.30 -8.32 -5.85
N GLN A 5 -9.37 -7.52 -5.98
CA GLN A 5 -9.46 -6.50 -7.02
C GLN A 5 -8.46 -5.36 -6.74
N MET A 6 -8.28 -5.00 -5.46
CA MET A 6 -7.23 -4.06 -5.04
C MET A 6 -5.86 -4.57 -5.47
N ALA A 7 -5.49 -5.80 -5.10
CA ALA A 7 -4.18 -6.39 -5.39
C ALA A 7 -3.87 -6.43 -6.89
N ALA A 8 -4.89 -6.69 -7.73
CA ALA A 8 -4.75 -6.67 -9.19
C ALA A 8 -4.48 -5.27 -9.76
N MET A 9 -4.97 -4.21 -9.10
CA MET A 9 -4.82 -2.80 -9.51
C MET A 9 -3.50 -2.15 -9.04
N LEU A 10 -2.78 -2.78 -8.11
CA LEU A 10 -1.51 -2.25 -7.60
C LEU A 10 -0.42 -2.30 -8.68
N PRO A 11 0.45 -1.28 -8.74
CA PRO A 11 1.57 -1.26 -9.69
C PRO A 11 2.55 -2.40 -9.40
N GLY A 12 3.13 -3.01 -10.44
CA GLY A 12 4.14 -4.06 -10.27
C GLY A 12 4.30 -4.93 -11.51
N ASN A 13 5.54 -5.27 -11.82
CA ASN A 13 5.94 -6.05 -12.99
C ASN A 13 5.62 -7.55 -12.85
N GLY A 14 5.24 -8.01 -11.64
CA GLY A 14 4.93 -9.41 -11.38
C GLY A 14 3.95 -9.63 -10.22
N ILE A 15 3.40 -10.85 -10.15
CA ILE A 15 2.48 -11.27 -9.08
C ILE A 15 3.09 -11.09 -7.68
N ASN A 16 4.39 -11.34 -7.53
CA ASN A 16 5.08 -11.17 -6.25
C ASN A 16 5.11 -9.71 -5.76
N GLU A 17 5.30 -8.75 -6.67
CA GLU A 17 5.33 -7.33 -6.30
C GLU A 17 3.94 -6.84 -5.88
N ARG A 18 2.91 -7.20 -6.66
CA ARG A 18 1.51 -6.90 -6.33
C ARG A 18 1.09 -7.51 -4.99
N LEU A 19 1.52 -8.74 -4.71
CA LEU A 19 1.31 -9.38 -3.41
C LEU A 19 2.01 -8.63 -2.28
N CYS A 20 3.25 -8.18 -2.47
CA CYS A 20 3.97 -7.39 -1.46
C CYS A 20 3.22 -6.09 -1.13
N LEU A 21 2.72 -5.40 -2.14
CA LEU A 21 1.97 -4.15 -1.96
C LEU A 21 0.59 -4.40 -1.32
N ALA A 22 -0.09 -5.48 -1.69
CA ALA A 22 -1.37 -5.85 -1.08
C ALA A 22 -1.21 -6.17 0.41
N LEU A 23 -0.19 -6.97 0.75
CA LEU A 23 0.14 -7.30 2.14
C LEU A 23 0.52 -6.07 2.94
N PHE A 24 1.33 -5.18 2.38
CA PHE A 24 1.69 -3.92 3.02
C PHE A 24 0.45 -3.03 3.26
N THR A 25 -0.39 -2.85 2.24
CA THR A 25 -1.63 -2.06 2.36
C THR A 25 -2.53 -2.61 3.46
N LEU A 26 -2.72 -3.93 3.47
CA LEU A 26 -3.57 -4.60 4.45
C LEU A 26 -3.01 -4.48 5.86
N ALA A 27 -1.69 -4.61 6.04
CA ALA A 27 -1.05 -4.42 7.34
C ALA A 27 -1.26 -3.00 7.88
N ILE A 28 -1.12 -1.97 7.03
CA ILE A 28 -1.41 -0.58 7.39
C ILE A 28 -2.89 -0.39 7.74
N ALA A 29 -3.80 -0.94 6.94
CA ALA A 29 -5.24 -0.87 7.18
C ALA A 29 -5.65 -1.57 8.49
N ALA A 30 -4.97 -2.65 8.86
CA ALA A 30 -5.11 -3.34 10.14
C ALA A 30 -4.47 -2.57 11.33
N GLY A 31 -3.90 -1.38 11.09
CA GLY A 31 -3.34 -0.53 12.13
C GLY A 31 -1.87 -0.81 12.47
N ASN A 32 -1.21 -1.73 11.76
CA ASN A 32 0.20 -2.04 12.02
C ASN A 32 1.08 -0.93 11.44
N ARG A 33 1.57 -0.04 12.31
CA ARG A 33 2.45 1.06 11.93
C ARG A 33 3.91 0.68 12.23
N GLY A 34 4.75 0.82 11.22
CA GLY A 34 6.18 0.52 11.33
C GLY A 34 6.52 -0.91 10.98
N PHE A 35 7.79 -1.10 10.61
CA PHE A 35 8.24 -2.32 9.96
C PHE A 35 8.22 -3.57 10.84
N LEU A 36 8.52 -3.44 12.14
CA LEU A 36 8.47 -4.57 13.08
C LEU A 36 7.03 -5.08 13.25
N ALA A 37 6.10 -4.18 13.54
CA ALA A 37 4.68 -4.52 13.68
C ALA A 37 4.12 -5.20 12.42
N ILE A 38 4.52 -4.74 11.23
CA ILE A 38 4.13 -5.38 9.97
C ILE A 38 4.72 -6.80 9.86
N GLY A 39 5.99 -6.99 10.22
CA GLY A 39 6.64 -8.31 10.20
C GLY A 39 6.00 -9.30 11.17
N ASP A 40 5.69 -8.84 12.38
CA ASP A 40 5.02 -9.65 13.40
C ASP A 40 3.61 -10.03 12.94
N TRP A 41 2.84 -9.06 12.43
CA TRP A 41 1.51 -9.29 11.90
C TRP A 41 1.50 -10.30 10.74
N LEU A 42 2.42 -10.20 9.79
CA LEU A 42 2.57 -11.17 8.70
C LEU A 42 2.88 -12.58 9.18
N THR A 43 3.55 -12.70 10.32
CA THR A 43 3.88 -13.98 10.94
C THR A 43 2.68 -14.54 11.68
N SER A 44 1.98 -13.71 12.45
CA SER A 44 0.81 -14.09 13.24
C SER A 44 -0.38 -14.55 12.38
N TYR A 45 -0.62 -13.91 11.24
CA TYR A 45 -1.75 -14.20 10.35
C TYR A 45 -1.34 -14.94 9.08
N ARG A 46 -0.21 -15.66 9.12
CA ARG A 46 0.41 -16.26 7.93
C ARG A 46 -0.56 -17.18 7.18
N GLU A 47 -1.24 -18.08 7.89
CA GLU A 47 -2.08 -19.10 7.26
C GLU A 47 -3.32 -18.46 6.63
N GLU A 48 -3.97 -17.54 7.34
CA GLU A 48 -5.12 -16.80 6.84
C GLU A 48 -4.77 -15.94 5.63
N LEU A 49 -3.57 -15.36 5.60
CA LEU A 49 -3.09 -14.58 4.47
C LEU A 49 -2.73 -15.46 3.27
N ILE A 50 -2.24 -16.69 3.48
CA ILE A 50 -2.01 -17.66 2.40
C ILE A 50 -3.34 -18.13 1.82
N GLU A 51 -4.31 -18.46 2.68
CA GLU A 51 -5.67 -18.84 2.29
C GLU A 51 -6.37 -17.69 1.57
N LEU A 52 -6.18 -16.45 2.02
CA LEU A 52 -6.72 -15.30 1.32
C LEU A 52 -6.05 -15.19 -0.06
N PHE A 53 -4.74 -14.91 -0.12
CA PHE A 53 -4.10 -14.49 -1.37
C PHE A 53 -3.76 -15.60 -2.35
N HIS A 54 -3.84 -16.88 -1.95
CA HIS A 54 -3.46 -18.04 -2.77
C HIS A 54 -2.13 -17.83 -3.53
N PRO A 55 -1.02 -17.48 -2.84
CA PRO A 55 0.23 -17.16 -3.51
C PRO A 55 0.74 -18.36 -4.33
N PRO A 56 1.34 -18.15 -5.52
CA PRO A 56 1.70 -19.24 -6.45
C PRO A 56 2.62 -20.31 -5.88
N LYS A 57 3.38 -19.98 -4.83
CA LYS A 57 4.34 -20.88 -4.16
C LYS A 57 3.87 -21.30 -2.76
N GLY A 58 2.61 -21.06 -2.42
CA GLY A 58 2.05 -21.36 -1.09
C GLY A 58 2.76 -20.66 0.07
N ARG A 59 3.45 -19.54 -0.21
CA ARG A 59 4.25 -18.82 0.79
C ARG A 59 4.14 -17.33 0.59
N LEU A 60 4.09 -16.60 1.70
CA LEU A 60 4.16 -15.14 1.70
C LEU A 60 5.60 -14.66 1.41
N PRO A 61 5.76 -13.50 0.77
CA PRO A 61 7.05 -12.83 0.69
C PRO A 61 7.57 -12.52 2.10
N SER A 62 8.89 -12.60 2.29
CA SER A 62 9.49 -12.19 3.55
C SER A 62 9.40 -10.67 3.71
N TYR A 63 9.53 -10.20 4.96
CA TYR A 63 9.66 -8.78 5.25
C TYR A 63 10.74 -8.09 4.39
N SER A 64 11.92 -8.73 4.24
CA SER A 64 13.00 -8.21 3.38
C SER A 64 12.59 -8.08 1.91
N THR A 65 11.76 -8.98 1.40
CA THR A 65 11.22 -8.88 0.04
C THR A 65 10.25 -7.72 -0.08
N ILE A 66 9.31 -7.58 0.86
CA ILE A 66 8.35 -6.47 0.87
C ILE A 66 9.09 -5.14 0.93
N ARG A 67 10.08 -5.02 1.82
CA ARG A 67 10.90 -3.80 1.94
C ARG A 67 11.60 -3.43 0.64
N ARG A 68 12.16 -4.39 -0.09
CA ARG A 68 12.81 -4.12 -1.39
C ARG A 68 11.82 -3.63 -2.44
N VAL A 69 10.60 -4.16 -2.45
CA VAL A 69 9.54 -3.68 -3.36
C VAL A 69 9.17 -2.25 -3.00
N LEU A 70 8.97 -1.95 -1.71
CA LEU A 70 8.61 -0.59 -1.25
C LEU A 70 9.69 0.45 -1.56
N ILE A 71 10.98 0.11 -1.50
CA ILE A 71 12.08 1.04 -1.82
C ILE A 71 12.09 1.43 -3.30
N ASN A 72 11.72 0.52 -4.19
CA ASN A 72 11.72 0.76 -5.64
C ASN A 72 10.33 1.15 -6.17
N LEU A 73 9.37 1.37 -5.27
CA LEU A 73 7.99 1.65 -5.63
C LEU A 73 7.85 3.09 -6.14
N ASP A 74 7.19 3.25 -7.29
CA ASP A 74 6.64 4.55 -7.68
C ASP A 74 5.46 4.90 -6.76
N TYR A 75 5.73 5.77 -5.80
CA TYR A 75 4.75 6.21 -4.81
C TYR A 75 3.52 6.88 -5.45
N GLN A 76 3.70 7.66 -6.53
CA GLN A 76 2.60 8.34 -7.20
C GLN A 76 1.66 7.35 -7.88
N GLN A 77 2.21 6.35 -8.56
CA GLN A 77 1.41 5.30 -9.18
C GLN A 77 0.67 4.46 -8.14
N TYR A 78 1.34 4.11 -7.05
CA TYR A 78 0.74 3.33 -5.96
C TYR A 78 -0.39 4.11 -5.27
N SER A 79 -0.15 5.36 -4.90
CA SER A 79 -1.16 6.24 -4.29
C SER A 79 -2.37 6.46 -5.20
N ALA A 80 -2.14 6.67 -6.51
CA ALA A 80 -3.21 6.81 -7.47
C ALA A 80 -4.03 5.52 -7.64
N ALA A 81 -3.39 4.34 -7.60
CA ALA A 81 -4.09 3.05 -7.63
C ALA A 81 -4.99 2.88 -6.41
N LEU A 82 -4.50 3.23 -5.21
CA LEU A 82 -5.31 3.20 -3.99
C LEU A 82 -6.47 4.20 -4.04
N ALA A 83 -6.23 5.44 -4.47
CA ALA A 83 -7.29 6.44 -4.61
C ALA A 83 -8.41 5.97 -5.55
N ARG A 84 -8.06 5.39 -6.71
CA ARG A 84 -9.03 4.79 -7.63
C ARG A 84 -9.79 3.63 -6.98
N PHE A 85 -9.08 2.74 -6.27
CA PHE A 85 -9.71 1.61 -5.60
C PHE A 85 -10.73 2.05 -4.55
N PHE A 86 -10.42 3.08 -3.77
CA PHE A 86 -11.32 3.62 -2.75
C PHE A 86 -12.39 4.58 -3.32
N GLY A 87 -12.37 4.86 -4.63
CA GLY A 87 -13.24 5.86 -5.24
C GLY A 87 -13.02 7.27 -4.68
N ILE A 88 -11.79 7.56 -4.24
CA ILE A 88 -11.42 8.87 -3.70
C ILE A 88 -11.09 9.77 -4.88
N GLU A 89 -12.02 10.66 -5.21
CA GLU A 89 -11.77 11.76 -6.14
C GLU A 89 -11.22 12.96 -5.36
N PRO A 90 -10.02 13.46 -5.71
CA PRO A 90 -9.48 14.65 -5.08
C PRO A 90 -10.39 15.83 -5.40
N LYS A 91 -10.89 16.49 -4.36
CA LYS A 91 -11.77 17.65 -4.55
C LYS A 91 -10.97 18.88 -4.97
N PRO A 92 -11.56 19.82 -5.72
CA PRO A 92 -10.91 21.10 -6.02
C PRO A 92 -10.48 21.79 -4.72
N GLY A 93 -9.19 22.11 -4.58
CA GLY A 93 -8.60 22.73 -3.39
C GLY A 93 -8.10 21.75 -2.31
N GLU A 94 -8.26 20.44 -2.51
CA GLU A 94 -7.71 19.43 -1.60
C GLU A 94 -6.17 19.38 -1.70
N THR A 95 -5.51 19.34 -0.54
CA THR A 95 -4.05 19.27 -0.49
C THR A 95 -3.59 17.86 -0.84
N LYS A 96 -2.94 17.72 -1.99
CA LYS A 96 -2.29 16.47 -2.38
C LYS A 96 -0.87 16.43 -1.83
N ALA A 97 -0.54 15.39 -1.07
CA ALA A 97 0.85 15.12 -0.69
C ALA A 97 1.58 14.54 -1.91
N ILE A 98 2.56 15.28 -2.43
CA ILE A 98 3.29 14.89 -3.65
C ILE A 98 4.54 14.06 -3.30
N ASP A 99 5.12 14.24 -2.10
CA ASP A 99 6.36 13.54 -1.68
C ASP A 99 6.38 13.17 -0.19
N GLY A 100 5.23 12.89 0.42
CA GLY A 100 5.10 12.75 1.88
C GLY A 100 5.23 14.06 2.65
N LEU A 101 5.63 15.14 1.97
CA LEU A 101 5.42 16.52 2.36
C LEU A 101 4.01 16.94 1.94
N VAL A 102 3.20 17.31 2.92
CA VAL A 102 1.88 17.89 2.71
C VAL A 102 2.07 19.35 2.31
N LEU A 103 1.84 19.70 1.04
CA LEU A 103 1.82 21.09 0.59
C LEU A 103 0.54 21.77 1.09
N ARG A 104 0.50 22.16 2.37
CA ARG A 104 -0.53 23.08 2.86
C ARG A 104 -0.46 24.34 2.02
N GLY A 105 -1.63 24.77 1.53
CA GLY A 105 -1.80 26.09 0.94
C GLY A 105 -1.18 27.14 1.84
N SER A 106 -0.04 27.70 1.42
CA SER A 106 0.51 28.93 1.94
C SER A 106 -0.45 30.04 1.53
N TYR A 107 -1.47 30.26 2.34
CA TYR A 107 -2.17 31.54 2.34
C TYR A 107 -1.14 32.59 2.74
N GLN A 108 -0.65 33.33 1.74
CA GLN A 108 0.04 34.58 1.95
C GLN A 108 -0.98 35.52 2.61
N ARG A 109 -0.94 35.65 3.93
CA ARG A 109 -1.62 36.76 4.60
C ARG A 109 -0.86 38.01 4.23
N SER A 110 -1.37 38.74 3.26
CA SER A 110 -1.13 40.17 3.12
C SER A 110 -1.92 40.88 4.23
N TRP A 111 -1.21 41.38 5.23
CA TRP A 111 -1.56 42.59 5.98
C TRP A 111 -0.29 43.41 6.10
#